data_AF-A0A364K1D8-F1
#
_entry.id   AF-A0A364K1D8-F1
#
_cell.length_a   1.000
_cell.length_b   1.000
_cell.length_c   1.000
_cell.angle_alpha   90.00
_cell.angle_beta   90.00
_cell.angle_gamma   90.00
#
_symmetry.space_group_name_H-M   'P 1'
#
loop_
_entity.id
_entity.type
_entity.pdbx_description
1 polymer ?
#
loop_
_entity_poly.entity_id
_entity_poly.type
_entity_poly.pdbx_seq_one_letter_code
_entity_poly.pdbx_strand_id
1 'polypeptide(L)'
;MPLCARCTAIYASYILLPLFYFAPKNLFTLGLSIFLQLPMLIDGLTQRWGLRESNNVLRVITGILSGIGQCLFIWFMSYMIIQILK
;
A
#
# COMPACT_ATOMS: atom_id res chain seq x y z
N MET A 1 9.92 15.33 14.21
CA MET A 1 10.22 13.87 14.27
C MET A 1 10.70 13.45 12.89
N PRO A 2 11.89 12.85 12.74
CA PRO A 2 12.32 12.32 11.44
C PRO A 2 11.32 11.28 10.94
N LEU A 3 11.11 11.24 9.63
CA LEU A 3 10.19 10.30 8.99
C LEU A 3 10.63 8.86 9.26
N CYS A 4 9.69 7.99 9.61
CA CYS A 4 9.98 6.60 9.94
C CYS A 4 10.31 5.77 8.68
N ALA A 5 11.15 4.73 8.78
CA ALA A 5 11.52 3.87 7.64
C ALA A 5 10.31 3.27 6.90
N ARG A 6 9.19 3.03 7.60
CA ARG A 6 7.91 2.59 7.01
C ARG A 6 7.26 3.70 6.19
N CYS A 7 7.23 4.91 6.74
CA CYS A 7 6.64 6.10 6.16
C CYS A 7 7.38 6.49 4.87
N THR A 8 8.72 6.46 4.91
CA THR A 8 9.56 6.74 3.73
C THR A 8 9.31 5.73 2.62
N ALA A 9 9.15 4.44 2.95
CA ALA A 9 8.86 3.38 1.99
C ALA A 9 7.49 3.52 1.32
N ILE A 10 6.45 3.92 2.08
CA ILE A 10 5.11 4.19 1.53
C ILE A 10 5.17 5.38 0.57
N TYR A 11 5.81 6.49 0.96
CA TYR A 11 5.89 7.65 0.07
C TYR A 11 6.76 7.39 -1.17
N ALA A 12 7.85 6.63 -1.03
CA ALA A 12 8.69 6.26 -2.16
C ALA A 12 7.92 5.41 -3.20
N SER A 13 7.03 4.53 -2.75
CA SER A 13 6.23 3.69 -3.66
C SER A 13 5.14 4.45 -4.42
N TYR A 14 4.76 5.66 -4.00
CA TYR A 14 3.86 6.54 -4.78
C TYR A 14 4.47 7.03 -6.09
N ILE A 15 5.80 6.97 -6.25
CA ILE A 15 6.45 7.23 -7.53
C ILE A 15 5.97 6.24 -8.61
N LEU A 16 5.51 5.05 -8.22
CA LEU A 16 4.96 4.03 -9.12
C LEU A 16 3.50 4.29 -9.52
N LEU A 17 2.82 5.29 -8.96
CA LEU A 17 1.41 5.58 -9.26
C LEU A 17 1.11 5.71 -10.78
N PRO A 18 1.93 6.42 -11.60
CA PRO A 18 1.68 6.53 -13.04
C PRO A 18 1.71 5.20 -13.78
N LEU A 19 2.49 4.22 -13.30
CA LEU A 19 2.57 2.89 -13.92
C LEU A 19 1.24 2.13 -13.84
N PHE A 20 0.46 2.38 -12.79
CA PHE A 20 -0.83 1.71 -12.57
C PHE A 20 -1.96 2.24 -13.45
N TYR A 21 -1.73 3.29 -14.25
CA TYR A 21 -2.68 3.73 -15.28
C TYR A 21 -3.05 2.60 -16.27
N PHE A 22 -2.10 1.70 -16.55
CA PHE A 22 -2.31 0.55 -17.43
C PHE A 22 -2.92 -0.66 -16.73
N ALA A 23 -3.16 -0.60 -15.41
CA ALA A 23 -3.71 -1.71 -14.66
C ALA A 23 -5.19 -1.95 -15.02
N PRO A 24 -5.63 -3.22 -15.13
CA PRO A 24 -7.02 -3.56 -15.41
C PRO A 24 -7.94 -3.03 -14.31
N LYS A 25 -9.16 -2.64 -14.68
CA LYS A 25 -10.14 -1.98 -13.80
C LYS A 25 -11.19 -2.97 -13.29
N ASN A 26 -10.72 -4.10 -12.79
CA ASN A 26 -11.57 -5.22 -12.39
C ASN A 26 -11.64 -5.33 -10.86
N LEU A 27 -12.63 -6.06 -10.34
CA LEU A 27 -12.73 -6.41 -8.92
C LEU A 27 -11.47 -7.09 -8.38
N PHE A 28 -10.73 -7.80 -9.24
CA PHE A 28 -9.44 -8.39 -8.88
C PHE A 28 -8.42 -7.32 -8.45
N THR A 29 -8.37 -6.17 -9.11
CA THR A 29 -7.45 -5.06 -8.78
C THR A 29 -7.80 -4.45 -7.43
N LEU A 30 -9.09 -4.33 -7.12
CA LEU A 30 -9.56 -3.91 -5.80
C LEU A 30 -9.17 -4.94 -4.73
N GLY A 31 -9.40 -6.23 -4.98
CA GLY A 31 -9.01 -7.31 -4.06
C GLY A 31 -7.50 -7.34 -3.82
N LEU A 32 -6.70 -7.19 -4.88
CA LEU A 32 -5.25 -7.13 -4.81
C LEU A 32 -4.79 -5.91 -4.00
N SER A 33 -5.40 -4.74 -4.20
CA SER A 33 -5.07 -3.55 -3.42
C SER A 33 -5.20 -3.80 -1.91
N ILE A 34 -6.31 -4.40 -1.48
CA ILE A 34 -6.59 -4.74 -0.08
C ILE A 34 -5.62 -5.81 0.43
N PHE A 35 -5.37 -6.84 -0.37
CA PHE A 35 -4.47 -7.93 -0.01
C PHE A 35 -3.04 -7.43 0.28
N LEU A 36 -2.54 -6.47 -0.50
CA LEU A 36 -1.22 -5.88 -0.30
C LEU A 36 -1.08 -5.06 1.00
N GLN A 37 -2.16 -4.73 1.70
CA GLN A 37 -2.11 -4.08 3.01
C GLN A 37 -1.92 -5.09 4.16
N LEU A 38 -2.26 -6.36 3.95
CA LEU A 38 -2.17 -7.40 4.98
C LEU A 38 -0.75 -7.57 5.57
N PRO A 39 0.34 -7.59 4.78
CA PRO A 39 1.69 -7.75 5.34
C PRO A 39 2.06 -6.64 6.33
N MET A 40 1.67 -5.41 6.04
CA MET A 40 1.92 -4.27 6.94
C MET A 40 1.04 -4.32 8.20
N LEU A 41 -0.21 -4.76 8.06
CA LEU A 41 -1.10 -4.98 9.21
C LEU A 41 -0.55 -6.06 10.14
N ILE A 42 -0.16 -7.21 9.59
CA ILE A 42 0.41 -8.32 10.36
C ILE A 42 1.72 -7.89 11.03
N ASP A 43 2.60 -7.20 10.31
CA ASP A 43 3.85 -6.65 10.86
C ASP A 43 3.58 -5.65 12.01
N GLY A 44 2.61 -4.74 11.85
CA GLY A 44 2.21 -3.81 12.90
C GLY A 44 1.61 -4.48 14.14
N LEU A 45 0.76 -5.49 13.93
CA LEU A 45 0.10 -6.24 15.02
C LEU A 45 1.09 -7.10 15.80
N THR A 46 1.95 -7.84 15.11
CA THR A 46 2.98 -8.68 15.73
C THR A 46 3.99 -7.86 16.52
N GLN A 47 4.37 -6.69 16.01
CA GLN A 47 5.23 -5.76 16.73
C GLN A 47 4.53 -5.15 17.96
N ARG A 48 3.25 -4.79 17.86
CA ARG A 48 2.47 -4.23 18.98
C ARG A 48 2.29 -5.24 20.13
N TRP A 49 2.17 -6.53 19.82
CA TRP A 49 2.08 -7.59 20.82
C TRP A 49 3.44 -8.01 21.39
N GLY A 50 4.54 -7.36 20.99
CA GLY A 50 5.87 -7.66 21.53
C GLY A 50 6.42 -9.03 21.12
N LEU A 51 5.83 -9.65 20.08
CA LEU A 51 6.27 -10.97 19.60
C LEU A 51 7.62 -10.92 18.90
N ARG A 52 8.08 -9.73 18.48
CA ARG A 52 9.33 -9.53 17.75
C ARG A 52 9.83 -8.09 17.84
N GLU A 53 11.16 -7.94 17.92
CA GLU A 53 11.86 -6.66 17.72
C GLU A 53 11.84 -6.20 16.26
N SER A 54 11.49 -4.94 16.06
CA SER A 54 11.20 -4.41 14.74
C SER A 54 12.48 -4.11 13.95
N ASN A 55 12.60 -4.67 12.75
CA ASN A 55 13.73 -4.43 11.87
C ASN A 55 13.36 -3.40 10.78
N ASN A 56 14.24 -2.41 10.55
CA ASN A 56 14.05 -1.40 9.52
C ASN A 56 13.88 -1.98 8.11
N VAL A 57 14.56 -3.09 7.79
CA VAL A 57 14.41 -3.78 6.50
C VAL A 57 12.97 -4.29 6.33
N LEU A 58 12.43 -4.92 7.37
CA LEU A 58 11.07 -5.45 7.35
C LEU A 58 10.04 -4.32 7.19
N ARG A 59 10.23 -3.22 7.92
CA ARG A 59 9.40 -2.00 7.83
C ARG A 59 9.39 -1.40 6.43
N VAL A 60 10.52 -1.44 5.72
CA VAL A 60 10.62 -0.93 4.35
C VAL A 60 9.88 -1.86 3.40
N ILE A 61 10.08 -3.18 3.49
CA ILE A 61 9.41 -4.16 2.61
C ILE A 61 7.89 -4.08 2.79
N THR A 62 7.40 -4.11 4.03
CA THR A 62 5.96 -4.04 4.31
C THR A 62 5.38 -2.67 3.94
N GLY A 63 6.15 -1.60 4.10
CA GLY A 63 5.79 -0.25 3.65
C GLY A 63 5.66 -0.13 2.12
N ILE A 64 6.61 -0.67 1.35
CA ILE A 64 6.55 -0.68 -0.13
C ILE A 64 5.33 -1.45 -0.61
N LEU A 65 5.09 -2.65 -0.05
CA LEU A 65 3.92 -3.46 -0.41
C LEU A 65 2.61 -2.71 -0.14
N SER A 66 2.50 -2.09 1.05
CA SER A 66 1.32 -1.30 1.39
C SER A 66 1.15 -0.10 0.47
N GLY A 67 2.22 0.62 0.12
CA GLY A 67 2.14 1.78 -0.76
C GLY A 67 1.77 1.40 -2.20
N ILE A 68 2.26 0.26 -2.72
CA ILE A 68 1.78 -0.30 -3.99
C ILE A 68 0.29 -0.63 -3.94
N GLY A 69 -0.17 -1.25 -2.85
CA GLY A 69 -1.60 -1.51 -2.63
C GLY A 69 -2.43 -0.21 -2.62
N GLN A 70 -1.92 0.84 -1.97
CA GLN A 70 -2.58 2.15 -1.96
C GLN A 70 -2.64 2.79 -3.35
N CYS A 71 -1.58 2.68 -4.17
CA CYS A 71 -1.60 3.15 -5.55
C CYS A 71 -2.71 2.48 -6.38
N LEU A 72 -2.82 1.15 -6.28
CA LEU A 72 -3.88 0.38 -6.95
C LEU A 72 -5.28 0.79 -6.47
N PHE A 73 -5.44 1.03 -5.17
CA PHE A 73 -6.70 1.48 -4.59
C PHE A 73 -7.09 2.87 -5.10
N ILE A 74 -6.15 3.82 -5.09
CA ILE A 74 -6.37 5.19 -5.59
C ILE A 74 -6.75 5.17 -7.06
N TRP A 75 -6.07 4.36 -7.88
CA TRP A 75 -6.40 4.19 -9.30
C TRP A 75 -7.84 3.71 -9.51
N PHE A 76 -8.22 2.64 -8.80
CA PHE A 76 -9.57 2.07 -8.90
C PHE A 76 -10.65 3.06 -8.42
N MET A 77 -10.42 3.73 -7.29
CA MET A 77 -11.36 4.73 -6.74
C MET A 77 -11.51 5.93 -7.66
N SER A 78 -10.41 6.41 -8.25
CA SER A 78 -10.45 7.53 -9.22
C SER A 78 -11.31 7.16 -10.44
N TYR A 79 -11.19 5.92 -10.94
CA TYR A 79 -12.03 5.44 -12.03
C TYR A 79 -13.51 5.38 -11.64
N MET A 80 -13.83 4.85 -10.45
CA MET A 80 -15.21 4.79 -9.94
C MET A 80 -15.84 6.19 -9.85
N ILE A 81 -15.11 7.18 -9.33
CA ILE A 81 -15.59 8.56 -9.21
C ILE A 81 -15.90 9.15 -10.58
N ILE A 82 -15.03 8.95 -11.58
CA ILE A 82 -15.24 9.45 -12.94
C ILE A 82 -16.48 8.82 -13.59
N GLN A 83 -16.76 7.55 -13.32
CA GLN A 83 -17.97 6.87 -13.83
C GLN A 83 -19.25 7.38 -13.19
N ILE A 84 -19.21 7.79 -11.91
CA ILE A 84 -20.37 8.34 -11.20
C ILE A 84 -20.67 9.77 -11.64
N LEU A 85 -19.65 10.55 -11.97
CA LEU A 85 -19.80 11.95 -12.38
C LEU A 85 -20.23 12.12 -13.84
N LYS A 86 -20.05 11.09 -14.67
CA LYS A 86 -20.56 11.03 -16.05
C LYS A 86 -22.03 10.65 -16.07
#